data_AF-A0ABC9ETU3-F1
#
_entry.id   AF-A0ABC9ETU3-F1
#
_cell.length_a   1.000
_cell.length_b   1.000
_cell.length_c   1.000
_cell.angle_alpha   90.00
_cell.angle_beta   90.00
_cell.angle_gamma   90.00
#
_symmetry.space_group_name_H-M   'P 1'
#
loop_
_entity.id
_entity.type
_entity.pdbx_description
1 polymer ?
#
loop_
_entity_poly.entity_id
_entity_poly.type
_entity_poly.pdbx_seq_one_letter_code
_entity_poly.pdbx_strand_id
1 'polypeptide(L)'
;MAAVAGIAASTSRIASLGRAGDAAAARAVFDAMPQRDAMAWNAMLTAYERAARPRDALALFARAPAPDAYSLTAALAAAGALRCPAAGAQLHGRLLRLGLRAPLPVGNALVAMYAKCARADDAMLAFREMRDRNALSWCSLLHAYVASGHLRLAQELFDEMPSRNNVAWNTLLMGYSRSGNPRQCLLLFNKMRMAGLACDDATLCILVDACTELAHPSTGFAVHKIVLQSGWNAMAEVSNSLISLYTKFSLLEDAVRIFESMEVRTIVSWNSLIDAYMKLGYMEQAASLFRSVPENNVISWTSMIGGLARNGCADEALALFVEMSAHEHIHPDDFTFGAVMHACATSVSLASGRMVHGRVFQTGFVSYLYVANSLMDMYAKCGDVESASNVFNGIFGKDLVSWNTMLFGFAINGWANEALLVYESMKSHEVCPDEVTFAGLLTACSHSGLLEQGKIFFESMVSVHGIQPKTEHLSCILDMYARSGNITKAVEMLDQCSETVPTHNSDIHEALLSACSSEHLNARVARKVVEDMVATEPARDAGYVMLSNLFCASGQWKEAERVRRAMAEHRVKKSPGCSWIEVKGAVKVFVSGAQDPGHRGFVHDVLRLLDGEIRNITHCDVQS
;
A
#
# COMPACT_ATOMS: atom_id res chain seq x y z
N MET A 1 -59.33 2.46 -22.29
CA MET A 1 -58.36 3.43 -22.87
C MET A 1 -57.74 4.36 -21.83
N ALA A 2 -58.50 5.01 -20.93
CA ALA A 2 -57.94 5.92 -19.91
C ALA A 2 -56.91 5.28 -18.95
N ALA A 3 -57.15 4.05 -18.47
CA ALA A 3 -56.21 3.34 -17.59
C ALA A 3 -54.87 2.99 -18.28
N VAL A 4 -54.90 2.63 -19.57
CA VAL A 4 -53.71 2.32 -20.37
C VAL A 4 -52.89 3.57 -20.66
N ALA A 5 -53.56 4.70 -20.93
CA ALA A 5 -52.89 6.00 -21.08
C ALA A 5 -52.21 6.47 -19.77
N GLY A 6 -52.84 6.18 -18.62
CA GLY A 6 -52.27 6.47 -17.30
C GLY A 6 -51.00 5.67 -16.98
N ILE A 7 -50.95 4.38 -17.34
CA ILE A 7 -49.76 3.52 -17.15
C ILE A 7 -48.61 3.98 -18.05
N ALA A 8 -48.89 4.32 -19.31
CA ALA A 8 -47.88 4.82 -20.24
C ALA A 8 -47.29 6.18 -19.79
N ALA A 9 -48.14 7.09 -19.29
CA ALA A 9 -47.71 8.38 -18.76
C ALA A 9 -46.81 8.23 -17.52
N SER A 10 -47.19 7.35 -16.59
CA SER A 10 -46.38 7.04 -15.40
C SER A 10 -45.04 6.40 -15.76
N THR A 11 -45.03 5.47 -16.73
CA THR A 11 -43.79 4.83 -17.22
C THR A 11 -42.85 5.84 -17.87
N SER A 12 -43.39 6.75 -18.69
CA SER A 12 -42.62 7.86 -19.28
C SER A 12 -42.03 8.79 -18.21
N ARG A 13 -42.79 9.07 -17.15
CA ARG A 13 -42.34 9.88 -16.01
C ARG A 13 -41.23 9.19 -15.21
N ILE A 14 -41.31 7.89 -14.99
CA ILE A 14 -40.23 7.10 -14.36
C ILE A 14 -38.96 7.20 -15.22
N ALA A 15 -39.08 7.02 -16.53
CA ALA A 15 -37.94 7.14 -17.44
C ALA A 15 -37.34 8.55 -17.45
N SER A 16 -38.16 9.61 -17.38
CA SER A 16 -37.65 10.99 -17.31
C SER A 16 -36.94 11.29 -16.00
N LEU A 17 -37.49 10.83 -14.87
CA LEU A 17 -36.86 10.99 -13.55
C LEU A 17 -35.56 10.18 -13.45
N GLY A 18 -35.56 8.96 -13.99
CA GLY A 18 -34.35 8.15 -14.11
C GLY A 18 -33.28 8.79 -14.99
N ARG A 19 -33.65 9.50 -16.06
CA ARG A 19 -32.70 10.31 -16.86
C ARG A 19 -32.14 11.49 -16.08
N ALA A 20 -32.90 12.06 -15.15
CA ALA A 20 -32.46 13.13 -14.26
C ALA A 20 -31.63 12.62 -13.06
N GLY A 21 -31.43 11.31 -12.92
CA GLY A 21 -30.71 10.71 -11.78
C GLY A 21 -31.52 10.61 -10.48
N ASP A 22 -32.77 11.09 -10.46
CA ASP A 22 -33.63 11.05 -9.28
C ASP A 22 -34.38 9.72 -9.17
N ALA A 23 -33.63 8.68 -8.76
CA ALA A 23 -34.19 7.35 -8.55
C ALA A 23 -35.21 7.30 -7.40
N ALA A 24 -35.16 8.23 -6.43
CA ALA A 24 -36.10 8.26 -5.32
C ALA A 24 -37.48 8.74 -5.78
N ALA A 25 -37.54 9.83 -6.54
CA ALA A 25 -38.79 10.29 -7.14
C ALA A 25 -39.32 9.30 -8.18
N ALA A 26 -38.44 8.70 -9.00
CA ALA A 26 -38.83 7.64 -9.93
C ALA A 26 -39.47 6.46 -9.17
N ARG A 27 -38.90 6.09 -8.02
CA ARG A 27 -39.43 5.03 -7.17
C ARG A 27 -40.81 5.35 -6.59
N ALA A 28 -41.01 6.59 -6.12
CA ALA A 28 -42.30 7.03 -5.61
C ALA A 28 -43.40 6.93 -6.67
N VAL A 29 -43.11 7.32 -7.92
CA VAL A 29 -44.05 7.19 -9.05
C VAL A 29 -44.33 5.72 -9.36
N PHE A 30 -43.29 4.86 -9.38
CA PHE A 30 -43.44 3.43 -9.61
C PHE A 30 -44.29 2.73 -8.53
N ASP A 31 -44.07 3.07 -7.26
CA ASP A 31 -44.81 2.49 -6.15
C ASP A 31 -46.30 2.90 -6.16
N ALA A 32 -46.60 4.13 -6.59
CA ALA A 32 -47.96 4.64 -6.75
C ALA A 32 -48.76 4.06 -7.92
N MET A 33 -48.13 3.29 -8.82
CA MET A 33 -48.83 2.66 -9.95
C MET A 33 -49.75 1.52 -9.48
N PRO A 34 -51.06 1.55 -9.79
CA PRO A 34 -52.00 0.52 -9.38
C PRO A 34 -51.81 -0.81 -10.14
N GLN A 35 -51.28 -0.74 -11.37
CA GLN A 35 -50.82 -1.89 -12.16
C GLN A 35 -49.49 -1.55 -12.82
N ARG A 36 -48.60 -2.54 -12.90
CA ARG A 36 -47.24 -2.38 -13.44
C ARG A 36 -47.01 -3.42 -14.54
N ASP A 37 -46.79 -2.94 -15.75
CA ASP A 37 -46.41 -3.76 -16.89
C ASP A 37 -44.89 -3.93 -16.96
N ALA A 38 -44.40 -4.79 -17.87
CA ALA A 38 -42.97 -5.04 -18.04
C ALA A 38 -42.17 -3.75 -18.34
N MET A 39 -42.78 -2.79 -19.04
CA MET A 39 -42.14 -1.52 -19.37
C MET A 39 -41.90 -0.65 -18.13
N ALA A 40 -42.86 -0.60 -17.19
CA ALA A 40 -42.69 0.09 -15.91
C ALA A 40 -41.56 -0.52 -15.07
N TRP A 41 -41.48 -1.86 -15.00
CA TRP A 41 -40.39 -2.56 -14.31
C TRP A 41 -39.03 -2.27 -14.95
N ASN A 42 -38.94 -2.36 -16.28
CA ASN A 42 -37.73 -2.05 -17.03
C ASN A 42 -37.28 -0.59 -16.84
N ALA A 43 -38.20 0.37 -16.92
CA ALA A 43 -37.91 1.79 -16.71
C ALA A 43 -37.34 2.06 -15.31
N MET A 44 -37.87 1.39 -14.28
CA MET A 44 -37.39 1.54 -12.91
C MET A 44 -36.02 0.88 -12.69
N LEU A 45 -35.76 -0.30 -13.28
CA LEU A 45 -34.45 -0.94 -13.24
C LEU A 45 -33.37 -0.07 -13.89
N THR A 46 -33.68 0.53 -15.06
CA THR A 46 -32.77 1.46 -15.72
C THR A 46 -32.57 2.75 -14.92
N ALA A 47 -33.60 3.24 -14.20
CA ALA A 47 -33.47 4.39 -13.32
C ALA A 47 -32.49 4.10 -12.16
N TYR A 48 -32.56 2.91 -11.55
CA TYR A 48 -31.60 2.51 -10.52
C TYR A 48 -30.19 2.28 -11.06
N GLU A 49 -30.05 1.73 -12.26
CA GLU A 49 -28.75 1.59 -12.92
C GLU A 49 -28.09 2.96 -13.13
N ARG A 50 -28.83 3.94 -13.67
CA ARG A 50 -28.34 5.31 -13.88
C ARG A 50 -27.98 6.04 -12.59
N ALA A 51 -28.73 5.80 -11.52
CA ALA A 51 -28.44 6.39 -10.22
C ALA A 51 -27.35 5.62 -9.44
N ALA A 52 -26.66 4.64 -10.06
CA ALA A 52 -25.65 3.80 -9.42
C ALA A 52 -26.14 3.13 -8.12
N ARG A 53 -27.40 2.66 -8.10
CA ARG A 53 -28.04 1.96 -6.98
C ARG A 53 -28.22 0.45 -7.26
N PRO A 54 -27.14 -0.33 -7.38
CA PRO A 54 -27.23 -1.72 -7.83
C PRO A 54 -27.91 -2.66 -6.82
N ARG A 55 -27.83 -2.37 -5.51
CA ARG A 55 -28.54 -3.16 -4.48
C ARG A 55 -30.05 -3.06 -4.64
N ASP A 56 -30.55 -1.84 -4.87
CA ASP A 56 -31.98 -1.58 -5.08
C ASP A 56 -32.47 -2.19 -6.39
N ALA A 57 -31.66 -2.14 -7.45
CA ALA A 57 -31.97 -2.80 -8.72
C ALA A 57 -32.14 -4.32 -8.55
N LEU A 58 -31.23 -5.00 -7.85
CA LEU A 58 -31.35 -6.44 -7.57
C LEU A 58 -32.57 -6.76 -6.70
N ALA A 59 -32.82 -5.97 -5.66
CA ALA A 59 -33.98 -6.15 -4.79
C ALA A 59 -35.31 -5.95 -5.54
N LEU A 60 -35.37 -4.98 -6.46
CA LEU A 60 -36.53 -4.78 -7.32
C LEU A 60 -36.71 -5.96 -8.29
N PHE A 61 -35.63 -6.40 -8.95
CA PHE A 61 -35.67 -7.53 -9.88
C PHE A 61 -36.17 -8.83 -9.22
N ALA A 62 -35.79 -9.08 -7.96
CA ALA A 62 -36.28 -10.24 -7.21
C ALA A 62 -37.81 -10.27 -7.06
N ARG A 63 -38.48 -9.12 -7.11
CA ARG A 63 -39.93 -8.95 -6.97
C ARG A 63 -40.67 -8.89 -8.30
N ALA A 64 -39.96 -8.92 -9.44
CA ALA A 64 -40.55 -8.84 -10.76
C ALA A 64 -41.25 -10.17 -11.14
N PRO A 65 -42.54 -10.15 -11.54
CA PRO A 65 -43.34 -11.36 -11.74
C PRO A 65 -42.97 -12.16 -13.00
N ALA A 66 -42.48 -11.51 -14.05
CA ALA A 66 -42.05 -12.15 -15.29
C ALA A 66 -40.86 -11.38 -15.90
N PRO A 67 -39.61 -11.73 -15.56
CA PRO A 67 -38.45 -11.04 -16.10
C PRO A 67 -38.23 -11.40 -17.57
N ASP A 68 -38.11 -10.37 -18.40
CA ASP A 68 -37.70 -10.49 -19.79
C ASP A 68 -36.15 -10.37 -19.92
N ALA A 69 -35.65 -10.50 -21.15
CA ALA A 69 -34.22 -10.37 -21.43
C ALA A 69 -33.65 -9.01 -20.98
N TYR A 70 -34.43 -7.94 -21.06
CA TYR A 70 -34.00 -6.58 -20.71
C TYR A 70 -33.84 -6.40 -19.20
N SER A 71 -34.87 -6.77 -18.43
CA SER A 71 -34.84 -6.82 -16.96
C SER A 71 -33.64 -7.61 -16.45
N LEU A 72 -33.35 -8.75 -17.10
CA LEU A 72 -32.22 -9.62 -16.75
C LEU A 72 -30.86 -8.98 -17.05
N THR A 73 -30.71 -8.28 -18.18
CA THR A 73 -29.46 -7.55 -18.48
C THR A 73 -29.16 -6.47 -17.45
N ALA A 74 -30.18 -5.72 -17.00
CA ALA A 74 -30.03 -4.72 -15.95
C ALA A 74 -29.66 -5.35 -14.59
N ALA A 75 -30.27 -6.49 -14.25
CA ALA A 75 -29.93 -7.23 -13.03
C ALA A 75 -28.49 -7.79 -13.06
N LEU A 76 -28.04 -8.33 -14.20
CA LEU A 76 -26.65 -8.78 -14.38
C LEU A 76 -25.65 -7.62 -14.28
N ALA A 77 -25.98 -6.47 -14.87
CA ALA A 77 -25.17 -5.26 -14.75
C ALA A 77 -25.04 -4.81 -13.28
N ALA A 78 -26.15 -4.84 -12.52
CA ALA A 78 -26.16 -4.52 -11.10
C ALA A 78 -25.34 -5.52 -10.25
N ALA A 79 -25.46 -6.83 -10.53
CA ALA A 79 -24.63 -7.85 -9.88
C ALA A 79 -23.14 -7.66 -10.17
N GLY A 80 -22.79 -7.33 -11.43
CA GLY A 80 -21.43 -7.03 -11.83
C GLY A 80 -20.88 -5.75 -11.18
N ALA A 81 -21.70 -4.70 -11.05
CA ALA A 81 -21.32 -3.47 -10.35
C ALA A 81 -21.02 -3.70 -8.86
N LEU A 82 -21.75 -4.63 -8.23
CA LEU A 82 -21.49 -5.07 -6.85
C LEU A 82 -20.36 -6.08 -6.72
N ARG A 83 -19.79 -6.54 -7.84
CA ARG A 83 -18.80 -7.64 -7.87
C ARG A 83 -19.27 -8.86 -7.08
N CYS A 84 -20.57 -9.19 -7.18
CA CYS A 84 -21.19 -10.26 -6.41
C CYS A 84 -21.39 -11.52 -7.28
N PRO A 85 -20.43 -12.47 -7.27
CA PRO A 85 -20.51 -13.66 -8.12
C PRO A 85 -21.70 -14.56 -7.74
N ALA A 86 -22.10 -14.59 -6.46
CA ALA A 86 -23.24 -15.38 -6.00
C ALA A 86 -24.56 -14.89 -6.61
N ALA A 87 -24.81 -13.58 -6.60
CA ALA A 87 -25.98 -12.99 -7.25
C ALA A 87 -25.95 -13.24 -8.77
N GLY A 88 -24.78 -13.07 -9.39
CA GLY A 88 -24.55 -13.38 -10.79
C GLY A 88 -24.89 -14.82 -11.18
N ALA A 89 -24.42 -15.79 -10.40
CA ALA A 89 -24.67 -17.21 -10.62
C ALA A 89 -26.16 -17.57 -10.45
N GLN A 90 -26.86 -16.95 -9.50
CA GLN A 90 -28.31 -17.13 -9.35
C GLN A 90 -29.08 -16.60 -10.56
N LEU A 91 -28.72 -15.42 -11.06
CA LEU A 91 -29.32 -14.84 -12.27
C LEU A 91 -29.01 -15.71 -13.50
N HIS A 92 -27.79 -16.24 -13.60
CA HIS A 92 -27.41 -17.18 -14.64
C HIS A 92 -28.24 -18.48 -14.60
N GLY A 93 -28.44 -19.06 -13.41
CA GLY A 93 -29.32 -20.21 -13.23
C GLY A 93 -30.79 -19.93 -13.58
N ARG A 94 -31.26 -18.70 -13.36
CA ARG A 94 -32.61 -18.27 -13.75
C ARG A 94 -32.73 -18.12 -15.28
N LEU A 95 -31.70 -17.60 -15.95
CA LEU A 95 -31.64 -17.52 -17.41
C LEU A 95 -31.76 -18.90 -18.08
N LEU A 96 -31.08 -19.89 -17.51
CA LEU A 96 -31.16 -21.29 -17.94
C LEU A 96 -32.59 -21.82 -17.90
N ARG A 97 -33.29 -21.65 -16.77
CA ARG A 97 -34.65 -22.15 -16.58
C ARG A 97 -35.67 -21.47 -17.50
N LEU A 98 -35.45 -20.19 -17.81
CA LEU A 98 -36.37 -19.40 -18.65
C LEU A 98 -36.07 -19.54 -20.16
N GLY A 99 -35.00 -20.23 -20.55
CA GLY A 99 -34.62 -20.36 -21.97
C GLY A 99 -34.15 -19.06 -22.62
N LEU A 100 -33.75 -18.05 -21.82
CA LEU A 100 -33.43 -16.69 -22.30
C LEU A 100 -31.93 -16.49 -22.60
N ARG A 101 -31.16 -17.54 -22.87
CA ARG A 101 -29.71 -17.45 -23.15
C ARG A 101 -29.37 -17.02 -24.59
N ALA A 102 -30.28 -17.25 -25.53
CA ALA A 102 -30.03 -17.01 -26.95
C ALA A 102 -29.80 -15.53 -27.35
N PRO A 103 -30.45 -14.52 -26.74
CA PRO A 103 -30.26 -13.13 -27.13
C PRO A 103 -28.84 -12.63 -26.86
N LEU A 104 -28.19 -12.08 -27.89
CA LEU A 104 -26.84 -11.49 -27.81
C LEU A 104 -26.67 -10.48 -26.64
N PRO A 105 -27.63 -9.59 -26.32
CA PRO A 105 -27.51 -8.68 -25.17
C PRO A 105 -27.37 -9.39 -23.83
N VAL A 106 -28.08 -10.52 -23.66
CA VAL A 106 -28.04 -11.32 -22.42
C VAL A 106 -26.69 -12.01 -22.29
N GLY A 107 -26.19 -12.62 -23.38
CA GLY A 107 -24.86 -13.22 -23.42
C GLY A 107 -23.75 -12.21 -23.10
N ASN A 108 -23.80 -11.02 -23.72
CA ASN A 108 -22.86 -9.93 -23.44
C ASN A 108 -22.89 -9.50 -21.96
N ALA A 109 -24.09 -9.28 -21.40
CA ALA A 109 -24.24 -8.88 -20.01
C ALA A 109 -23.74 -9.96 -19.04
N LEU A 110 -23.92 -11.24 -19.38
CA LEU A 110 -23.48 -12.36 -18.56
C LEU A 110 -21.95 -12.47 -18.54
N VAL A 111 -21.30 -12.41 -19.70
CA VAL A 111 -19.83 -12.40 -19.80
C VAL A 111 -19.26 -11.19 -19.06
N ALA A 112 -19.83 -10.00 -19.26
CA ALA A 112 -19.39 -8.77 -18.57
C ALA A 112 -19.58 -8.83 -17.05
N MET A 113 -20.66 -9.45 -16.56
CA MET A 113 -20.90 -9.65 -15.12
C MET A 113 -19.81 -10.53 -14.51
N TYR A 114 -19.52 -11.69 -15.12
CA TYR A 114 -18.45 -12.57 -14.65
C TYR A 114 -17.06 -11.93 -14.78
N ALA A 115 -16.82 -11.15 -15.83
CA ALA A 115 -15.59 -10.40 -16.01
C ALA A 115 -15.35 -9.40 -14.87
N LYS A 116 -16.37 -8.62 -14.49
CA LYS A 116 -16.29 -7.67 -13.35
C LYS A 116 -16.08 -8.38 -12.00
N CYS A 117 -16.51 -9.63 -11.89
CA CYS A 117 -16.31 -10.47 -10.71
C CYS A 117 -14.98 -11.24 -10.71
N ALA A 118 -14.08 -11.02 -11.68
CA ALA A 118 -12.83 -11.77 -11.86
C ALA A 118 -13.05 -13.30 -11.89
N ARG A 119 -14.14 -13.73 -12.55
CA ARG A 119 -14.50 -15.14 -12.77
C ARG A 119 -14.23 -15.54 -14.22
N ALA A 120 -12.96 -15.66 -14.60
CA ALA A 120 -12.57 -15.96 -15.98
C ALA A 120 -13.18 -17.27 -16.52
N ASP A 121 -13.19 -18.35 -15.73
CA ASP A 121 -13.71 -19.64 -16.18
C ASP A 121 -15.22 -19.59 -16.48
N ASP A 122 -16.00 -18.95 -15.59
CA ASP A 122 -17.44 -18.79 -15.81
C ASP A 122 -17.73 -17.86 -16.99
N ALA A 123 -16.93 -16.80 -17.17
CA ALA A 123 -17.03 -15.91 -18.31
C ALA A 123 -16.74 -16.66 -19.62
N MET A 124 -15.73 -17.53 -19.64
CA MET A 124 -15.40 -18.39 -20.79
C MET A 124 -16.52 -19.39 -21.08
N LEU A 125 -17.09 -20.02 -20.06
CA LEU A 125 -18.23 -20.92 -20.22
C LEU A 125 -19.43 -20.18 -20.84
N ALA A 126 -19.81 -19.02 -20.28
CA ALA A 126 -20.88 -18.20 -20.81
C ALA A 126 -20.61 -17.77 -22.26
N PHE A 127 -19.35 -17.41 -22.58
CA PHE A 127 -18.94 -17.01 -23.92
C PHE A 127 -19.01 -18.14 -24.96
N ARG A 128 -18.65 -19.37 -24.56
CA ARG A 128 -18.75 -20.56 -25.43
C ARG A 128 -20.19 -20.90 -25.77
N GLU A 129 -21.11 -20.70 -24.83
CA GLU A 129 -22.55 -20.94 -25.00
C GLU A 129 -23.25 -19.90 -25.90
N MET A 130 -22.62 -18.77 -26.20
CA MET A 130 -23.18 -17.75 -27.10
C MET A 130 -23.20 -18.26 -28.54
N ARG A 131 -24.37 -18.14 -29.20
CA ARG A 131 -24.55 -18.46 -30.62
C ARG A 131 -23.82 -17.46 -31.52
N ASP A 132 -23.97 -16.18 -31.22
CA ASP A 132 -23.35 -15.07 -31.93
C ASP A 132 -22.43 -14.30 -30.98
N ARG A 133 -21.26 -13.87 -31.46
CA ARG A 133 -20.26 -13.14 -30.68
C ARG A 133 -19.87 -11.87 -31.42
N ASN A 134 -19.78 -10.76 -30.68
CA ASN A 134 -19.37 -9.46 -31.20
C ASN A 134 -18.14 -8.93 -30.45
N ALA A 135 -17.59 -7.79 -30.88
CA ALA A 135 -16.44 -7.18 -30.24
C ALA A 135 -16.61 -6.98 -28.72
N LEU A 136 -17.82 -6.67 -28.24
CA LEU A 136 -18.11 -6.51 -26.81
C LEU A 136 -17.95 -7.81 -26.02
N SER A 137 -18.48 -8.94 -26.53
CA SER A 137 -18.30 -10.25 -25.89
C SER A 137 -16.83 -10.64 -25.78
N TRP A 138 -16.05 -10.43 -26.85
CA TRP A 138 -14.60 -10.71 -26.87
C TRP A 138 -13.83 -9.81 -25.90
N CYS A 139 -14.09 -8.50 -25.91
CA CYS A 139 -13.45 -7.55 -24.99
C CYS A 139 -13.80 -7.84 -23.53
N SER A 140 -15.04 -8.24 -23.25
CA SER A 140 -15.48 -8.59 -21.89
C SER A 140 -14.79 -9.85 -21.38
N LEU A 141 -14.64 -10.86 -22.23
CA LEU A 141 -13.90 -12.08 -21.88
C LEU A 141 -12.40 -11.80 -21.71
N LEU A 142 -11.81 -10.98 -22.58
CA LEU A 142 -10.43 -10.52 -22.45
C LEU A 142 -10.22 -9.80 -21.11
N HIS A 143 -11.14 -8.92 -20.75
CA HIS A 143 -11.13 -8.25 -19.46
C HIS A 143 -11.25 -9.24 -18.29
N ALA A 144 -12.05 -10.31 -18.42
CA ALA A 144 -12.17 -11.34 -17.40
C ALA A 144 -10.84 -12.04 -17.14
N TYR A 145 -10.11 -12.43 -18.19
CA TYR A 145 -8.79 -13.05 -18.04
C TYR A 145 -7.76 -12.10 -17.42
N VAL A 146 -7.73 -10.84 -17.90
CA VAL A 146 -6.85 -9.80 -17.34
C VAL A 146 -7.16 -9.54 -15.86
N ALA A 147 -8.43 -9.36 -15.51
CA ALA A 147 -8.88 -9.13 -14.14
C ALA A 147 -8.61 -10.31 -13.21
N SER A 148 -8.56 -11.53 -13.76
CA SER A 148 -8.24 -12.75 -13.01
C SER A 148 -6.74 -13.07 -13.01
N GLY A 149 -5.87 -12.20 -13.54
CA GLY A 149 -4.41 -12.40 -13.59
C GLY A 149 -3.90 -13.41 -14.64
N HIS A 150 -4.78 -13.97 -15.47
CA HIS A 150 -4.44 -15.00 -16.45
C HIS A 150 -3.93 -14.39 -17.77
N LEU A 151 -2.81 -13.64 -17.72
CA LEU A 151 -2.32 -12.86 -18.86
C LEU A 151 -1.92 -13.69 -20.09
N ARG A 152 -1.46 -14.93 -19.91
CA ARG A 152 -1.15 -15.82 -21.04
C ARG A 152 -2.40 -16.16 -21.84
N LEU A 153 -3.47 -16.58 -21.16
CA LEU A 153 -4.77 -16.86 -21.79
C LEU A 153 -5.38 -15.58 -22.39
N ALA A 154 -5.19 -14.42 -21.75
CA ALA A 154 -5.61 -13.15 -22.31
C ALA A 154 -4.91 -12.84 -23.65
N GLN A 155 -3.59 -13.09 -23.73
CA GLN A 155 -2.82 -12.92 -24.96
C GLN A 155 -3.28 -13.89 -26.05
N GLU A 156 -3.46 -15.17 -25.73
CA GLU A 156 -3.98 -16.18 -26.67
C GLU A 156 -5.36 -15.79 -27.21
N LEU A 157 -6.27 -15.38 -26.31
CA LEU A 157 -7.60 -14.91 -26.71
C LEU A 157 -7.52 -13.69 -27.62
N PHE A 158 -6.66 -12.73 -27.29
CA PHE A 158 -6.45 -11.53 -28.10
C PHE A 158 -5.92 -11.85 -29.50
N ASP A 159 -5.06 -12.85 -29.62
CA ASP A 159 -4.55 -13.32 -30.91
C ASP A 159 -5.65 -14.04 -31.72
N GLU A 160 -6.60 -14.70 -31.08
CA GLU A 160 -7.78 -15.30 -31.73
C GLU A 160 -8.88 -14.30 -32.12
N MET A 161 -8.88 -13.08 -31.56
CA MET A 161 -9.93 -12.09 -31.81
C MET A 161 -10.05 -11.74 -33.30
N PRO A 162 -11.24 -11.89 -33.93
CA PRO A 162 -11.45 -11.61 -35.36
C PRO A 162 -11.19 -10.15 -35.76
N SER A 163 -11.45 -9.22 -34.83
CA SER A 163 -11.19 -7.80 -35.01
C SER A 163 -10.78 -7.20 -33.68
N ARG A 164 -9.65 -6.46 -33.69
CA ARG A 164 -9.04 -5.86 -32.51
C ARG A 164 -9.24 -4.34 -32.57
N ASN A 165 -10.19 -3.84 -31.80
CA ASN A 165 -10.44 -2.40 -31.64
C ASN A 165 -9.60 -1.82 -30.49
N ASN A 166 -9.63 -0.49 -30.29
CA ASN A 166 -8.90 0.17 -29.19
C ASN A 166 -9.21 -0.45 -27.82
N VAL A 167 -10.48 -0.83 -27.56
CA VAL A 167 -10.88 -1.45 -26.28
C VAL A 167 -10.11 -2.75 -26.02
N ALA A 168 -9.95 -3.61 -27.04
CA ALA A 168 -9.18 -4.85 -26.91
C ALA A 168 -7.70 -4.57 -26.62
N TRP A 169 -7.08 -3.64 -27.36
CA TRP A 169 -5.69 -3.25 -27.15
C TRP A 169 -5.48 -2.66 -25.75
N ASN A 170 -6.31 -1.70 -25.34
CA ASN A 170 -6.25 -1.05 -24.03
C ASN A 170 -6.45 -2.05 -22.88
N THR A 171 -7.35 -3.03 -23.06
CA THR A 171 -7.57 -4.08 -22.05
C THR A 171 -6.31 -4.92 -21.82
N LEU A 172 -5.63 -5.31 -22.90
CA LEU A 172 -4.41 -6.12 -22.81
C LEU A 172 -3.20 -5.29 -22.35
N LEU A 173 -3.06 -4.05 -22.82
CA LEU A 173 -2.05 -3.09 -22.33
C LEU A 173 -2.19 -2.86 -20.82
N MET A 174 -3.42 -2.63 -20.34
CA MET A 174 -3.72 -2.48 -18.92
C MET A 174 -3.33 -3.72 -18.13
N GLY A 175 -3.55 -4.92 -18.69
CA GLY A 175 -3.13 -6.17 -18.07
C GLY A 175 -1.62 -6.25 -17.85
N TYR A 176 -0.84 -5.94 -18.89
CA TYR A 176 0.63 -5.94 -18.77
C TYR A 176 1.15 -4.84 -17.84
N SER A 177 0.58 -3.63 -17.91
CA SER A 177 0.91 -2.51 -17.02
C SER A 177 0.73 -2.91 -15.55
N ARG A 178 -0.46 -3.43 -15.17
CA ARG A 178 -0.77 -3.84 -13.79
C ARG A 178 0.01 -5.05 -13.28
N SER A 179 0.52 -5.89 -14.18
CA SER A 179 1.34 -7.05 -13.80
C SER A 179 2.81 -6.74 -13.54
N GLY A 180 3.20 -5.45 -13.57
CA GLY A 180 4.61 -5.06 -13.43
C GLY A 180 5.47 -5.46 -14.62
N ASN A 181 4.88 -5.63 -15.81
CA ASN A 181 5.60 -5.97 -17.05
C ASN A 181 5.60 -4.79 -18.04
N PRO A 182 6.22 -3.64 -17.69
CA PRO A 182 6.12 -2.42 -18.49
C PRO A 182 6.78 -2.55 -19.88
N ARG A 183 7.82 -3.39 -20.01
CA ARG A 183 8.45 -3.69 -21.30
C ARG A 183 7.47 -4.33 -22.29
N GLN A 184 6.70 -5.31 -21.83
CA GLN A 184 5.72 -6.00 -22.67
C GLN A 184 4.56 -5.07 -23.04
N CYS A 185 4.12 -4.22 -22.11
CA CYS A 185 3.15 -3.16 -22.38
C CYS A 185 3.61 -2.25 -23.54
N LEU A 186 4.85 -1.75 -23.49
CA LEU A 186 5.41 -0.87 -24.53
C LEU A 186 5.60 -1.58 -25.88
N LEU A 187 5.99 -2.87 -25.87
CA LEU A 187 6.07 -3.67 -27.09
C LEU A 187 4.69 -3.85 -27.74
N LEU A 188 3.66 -4.12 -26.92
CA LEU A 188 2.29 -4.25 -27.39
C LEU A 188 1.77 -2.92 -27.95
N PHE A 189 2.13 -1.79 -27.33
CA PHE A 189 1.81 -0.47 -27.84
C PHE A 189 2.41 -0.19 -29.22
N ASN A 190 3.67 -0.57 -29.43
CA ASN A 190 4.28 -0.47 -30.76
C ASN A 190 3.53 -1.32 -31.79
N LYS A 191 3.06 -2.53 -31.41
CA LYS A 191 2.21 -3.36 -32.29
C LYS A 191 0.88 -2.67 -32.61
N MET A 192 0.24 -2.03 -31.63
CA MET A 192 -0.99 -1.26 -31.83
C MET A 192 -0.79 -0.13 -32.85
N ARG A 193 0.31 0.62 -32.74
CA ARG A 193 0.66 1.69 -33.68
C ARG A 193 0.94 1.17 -35.09
N MET A 194 1.65 0.04 -35.21
CA MET A 194 1.93 -0.60 -36.49
C MET A 194 0.65 -1.14 -37.16
N ALA A 195 -0.37 -1.49 -36.36
CA ALA A 195 -1.70 -1.84 -36.86
C ALA A 195 -2.56 -0.62 -37.27
N GLY A 196 -2.01 0.60 -37.17
CA GLY A 196 -2.65 1.83 -37.64
C GLY A 196 -3.70 2.43 -36.71
N LEU A 197 -3.80 1.96 -35.46
CA LEU A 197 -4.74 2.52 -34.49
C LEU A 197 -4.16 3.78 -33.83
N ALA A 198 -5.00 4.82 -33.71
CA ALA A 198 -4.65 6.04 -33.00
C ALA A 198 -4.70 5.82 -31.48
N CYS A 199 -3.81 6.51 -30.77
CA CYS A 199 -3.81 6.53 -29.30
C CYS A 199 -4.97 7.39 -28.80
N ASP A 200 -5.73 6.87 -27.86
CA ASP A 200 -6.68 7.63 -27.05
C ASP A 200 -6.06 8.00 -25.68
N ASP A 201 -6.78 8.82 -24.92
CA ASP A 201 -6.45 9.21 -23.55
C ASP A 201 -6.20 7.98 -22.65
N ALA A 202 -7.08 6.98 -22.72
CA ALA A 202 -6.94 5.74 -21.95
C ALA A 202 -5.64 4.99 -22.30
N THR A 203 -5.27 4.91 -23.59
CA THR A 203 -4.00 4.33 -24.03
C THR A 203 -2.83 5.04 -23.35
N LEU A 204 -2.83 6.38 -23.38
CA LEU A 204 -1.73 7.18 -22.85
C LEU A 204 -1.60 7.08 -21.33
N CYS A 205 -2.71 7.10 -20.59
CA CYS A 205 -2.71 6.87 -19.14
C CYS A 205 -2.08 5.51 -18.80
N ILE A 206 -2.48 4.44 -19.49
CA ILE A 206 -1.91 3.08 -19.27
C ILE A 206 -0.40 3.04 -19.53
N LEU A 207 0.09 3.74 -20.56
CA LEU A 207 1.52 3.81 -20.86
C LEU A 207 2.31 4.60 -19.84
N VAL A 208 1.76 5.72 -19.39
CA VAL A 208 2.37 6.54 -18.35
C VAL A 208 2.45 5.75 -17.04
N ASP A 209 1.38 5.06 -16.66
CA ASP A 209 1.34 4.15 -15.50
C ASP A 209 2.31 2.95 -15.66
N ALA A 210 2.52 2.45 -16.88
CA ALA A 210 3.56 1.45 -17.11
C ALA A 210 4.96 2.05 -16.95
N CYS A 211 5.16 3.32 -17.30
CA CYS A 211 6.45 3.99 -17.17
C CYS A 211 6.81 4.30 -15.71
N THR A 212 5.85 4.44 -14.79
CA THR A 212 6.13 4.62 -13.36
C THR A 212 6.79 3.38 -12.74
N GLU A 213 6.60 2.20 -13.33
CA GLU A 213 7.22 0.94 -12.90
C GLU A 213 8.62 0.71 -13.49
N LEU A 214 9.12 1.61 -14.34
CA LEU A 214 10.47 1.52 -14.90
C LEU A 214 11.50 2.16 -13.97
N ALA A 215 12.74 1.65 -14.01
CA ALA A 215 13.85 2.20 -13.22
C ALA A 215 14.31 3.60 -13.69
N HIS A 216 14.06 3.97 -14.94
CA HIS A 216 14.55 5.21 -15.53
C HIS A 216 13.43 5.99 -16.26
N PRO A 217 13.43 7.34 -16.17
CA PRO A 217 12.35 8.17 -16.70
C PRO A 217 12.37 8.34 -18.22
N SER A 218 13.44 7.91 -18.91
CA SER A 218 13.67 8.16 -20.34
C SER A 218 12.50 7.71 -21.23
N THR A 219 11.89 6.59 -20.91
CA THR A 219 10.73 6.08 -21.66
C THR A 219 9.48 6.91 -21.37
N GLY A 220 9.30 7.32 -20.11
CA GLY A 220 8.23 8.24 -19.72
C GLY A 220 8.32 9.58 -20.47
N PHE A 221 9.51 10.12 -20.68
CA PHE A 221 9.71 11.34 -21.49
C PHE A 221 9.33 11.14 -22.96
N ALA A 222 9.62 9.97 -23.52
CA ALA A 222 9.19 9.65 -24.88
C ALA A 222 7.66 9.57 -24.98
N VAL A 223 6.99 8.98 -23.99
CA VAL A 223 5.52 8.95 -23.92
C VAL A 223 4.96 10.36 -23.73
N HIS A 224 5.52 11.19 -22.85
CA HIS A 224 5.11 12.58 -22.69
C HIS A 224 5.25 13.38 -24.00
N LYS A 225 6.32 13.18 -24.77
CA LYS A 225 6.46 13.79 -26.10
C LYS A 225 5.32 13.37 -27.05
N ILE A 226 4.89 12.10 -27.02
CA ILE A 226 3.74 11.62 -27.79
C ILE A 226 2.47 12.35 -27.34
N VAL A 227 2.24 12.51 -26.04
CA VAL A 227 1.09 13.25 -25.47
C VAL A 227 1.04 14.68 -26.03
N LEU A 228 2.16 15.40 -26.03
CA LEU A 228 2.23 16.77 -26.57
C LEU A 228 1.97 16.81 -28.08
N GLN A 229 2.54 15.87 -28.84
CA GLN A 229 2.36 15.81 -30.30
C GLN A 229 0.93 15.46 -30.73
N SER A 230 0.19 14.79 -29.87
CA SER A 230 -1.19 14.34 -30.13
C SER A 230 -2.26 15.28 -29.55
N GLY A 231 -1.86 16.29 -28.76
CA GLY A 231 -2.78 17.27 -28.16
C GLY A 231 -3.54 16.75 -26.94
N TRP A 232 -3.20 15.58 -26.41
CA TRP A 232 -3.87 14.98 -25.25
C TRP A 232 -3.47 15.62 -23.91
N ASN A 233 -2.49 16.54 -23.89
CA ASN A 233 -2.10 17.28 -22.69
C ASN A 233 -3.21 18.22 -22.15
N ALA A 234 -4.19 18.58 -22.99
CA ALA A 234 -5.36 19.33 -22.54
C ALA A 234 -6.30 18.48 -21.67
N MET A 235 -6.24 17.15 -21.77
CA MET A 235 -7.08 16.26 -20.97
C MET A 235 -6.52 16.11 -19.56
N ALA A 236 -7.35 16.41 -18.57
CA ALA A 236 -6.95 16.39 -17.17
C ALA A 236 -6.46 15.00 -16.71
N GLU A 237 -7.07 13.92 -17.22
CA GLU A 237 -6.69 12.54 -16.87
C GLU A 237 -5.25 12.22 -17.27
N VAL A 238 -4.86 12.56 -18.51
CA VAL A 238 -3.50 12.33 -19.01
C VAL A 238 -2.48 13.20 -18.27
N SER A 239 -2.81 14.46 -18.01
CA SER A 239 -1.97 15.37 -17.21
C SER A 239 -1.79 14.89 -15.76
N ASN A 240 -2.83 14.32 -15.15
CA ASN A 240 -2.73 13.70 -13.82
C ASN A 240 -1.79 12.49 -13.80
N SER A 241 -1.88 11.60 -14.80
CA SER A 241 -0.94 10.49 -14.95
C SER A 241 0.49 10.99 -15.14
N LEU A 242 0.71 12.06 -15.92
CA LEU A 242 2.04 12.65 -16.08
C LEU A 242 2.57 13.27 -14.79
N ILE A 243 1.74 13.96 -13.99
CA ILE A 243 2.15 14.46 -12.66
C ILE A 243 2.64 13.29 -11.79
N SER A 244 1.92 12.16 -11.78
CA SER A 244 2.32 10.94 -11.07
C SER A 244 3.67 10.39 -11.56
N LEU A 245 3.87 10.35 -12.89
CA LEU A 245 5.13 9.93 -13.52
C LEU A 245 6.33 10.77 -13.05
N TYR A 246 6.23 12.10 -13.18
CA TYR A 246 7.33 12.98 -12.81
C TYR A 246 7.60 12.95 -11.30
N THR A 247 6.54 12.83 -10.49
CA THR A 247 6.65 12.67 -9.04
C THR A 247 7.39 11.39 -8.66
N LYS A 248 7.10 10.26 -9.32
CA LYS A 248 7.76 8.96 -9.06
C LYS A 248 9.28 9.02 -9.24
N PHE A 249 9.76 9.84 -10.18
CA PHE A 249 11.19 10.03 -10.45
C PHE A 249 11.79 11.24 -9.72
N SER A 250 11.09 11.80 -8.73
CA SER A 250 11.53 12.97 -7.94
C SER A 250 11.80 14.22 -8.81
N LEU A 251 11.14 14.34 -9.96
CA LEU A 251 11.25 15.47 -10.89
C LEU A 251 10.11 16.46 -10.66
N LEU A 252 10.11 17.06 -9.46
CA LEU A 252 9.00 17.90 -8.99
C LEU A 252 8.74 19.13 -9.87
N GLU A 253 9.79 19.78 -10.39
CA GLU A 253 9.64 20.97 -11.23
C GLU A 253 8.80 20.70 -12.48
N ASP A 254 9.01 19.55 -13.13
CA ASP A 254 8.26 19.17 -14.33
C ASP A 254 6.80 18.82 -13.97
N ALA A 255 6.57 18.16 -12.83
CA ALA A 255 5.22 17.92 -12.33
C ALA A 255 4.46 19.23 -12.06
N VAL A 256 5.13 20.23 -11.45
CA VAL A 256 4.57 21.56 -11.22
C VAL A 256 4.28 22.28 -12.53
N ARG A 257 5.20 22.25 -13.51
CA ARG A 257 4.96 22.85 -14.83
C ARG A 257 3.74 22.27 -15.53
N ILE A 258 3.54 20.95 -15.46
CA ILE A 258 2.36 20.31 -16.03
C ILE A 258 1.11 20.81 -15.31
N PHE A 259 1.11 20.82 -13.99
CA PHE A 259 -0.01 21.32 -13.18
C PHE A 259 -0.33 22.80 -13.47
N GLU A 260 0.68 23.64 -13.64
CA GLU A 260 0.52 25.06 -13.99
C GLU A 260 -0.01 25.25 -15.42
N SER A 261 0.32 24.35 -16.34
CA SER A 261 -0.17 24.37 -17.73
C SER A 261 -1.61 23.87 -17.90
N MET A 262 -2.21 23.22 -16.89
CA MET A 262 -3.58 22.71 -16.96
C MET A 262 -4.60 23.86 -17.00
N GLU A 263 -5.45 23.87 -18.03
CA GLU A 263 -6.58 24.81 -18.13
C GLU A 263 -7.61 24.55 -17.03
N VAL A 264 -7.95 23.28 -16.80
CA VAL A 264 -8.89 22.84 -15.77
C VAL A 264 -8.18 21.91 -14.80
N ARG A 265 -7.96 22.38 -13.57
CA ARG A 265 -7.41 21.58 -12.48
C ARG A 265 -8.54 20.83 -11.78
N THR A 266 -8.39 19.52 -11.71
CA THR A 266 -9.31 18.62 -11.01
C THR A 266 -8.85 18.41 -9.57
N ILE A 267 -9.74 18.02 -8.66
CA ILE A 267 -9.33 17.63 -7.29
C ILE A 267 -8.23 16.57 -7.30
N VAL A 268 -8.21 15.68 -8.31
CA VAL A 268 -7.16 14.69 -8.52
C VAL A 268 -5.81 15.36 -8.81
N SER A 269 -5.75 16.36 -9.70
CA SER A 269 -4.50 17.10 -9.96
C SER A 269 -3.93 17.77 -8.70
N TRP A 270 -4.81 18.38 -7.89
CA TRP A 270 -4.40 18.99 -6.61
C TRP A 270 -3.86 17.93 -5.65
N ASN A 271 -4.61 16.84 -5.43
CA ASN A 271 -4.22 15.77 -4.52
C ASN A 271 -2.91 15.08 -4.94
N SER A 272 -2.71 14.86 -6.24
CA SER A 272 -1.47 14.31 -6.79
C SER A 272 -0.27 15.20 -6.50
N LEU A 273 -0.42 16.52 -6.66
CA LEU A 273 0.67 17.46 -6.40
C LEU A 273 0.91 17.69 -4.89
N ILE A 274 -0.13 17.66 -4.06
CA ILE A 274 -0.01 17.65 -2.60
C ILE A 274 0.81 16.43 -2.14
N ASP A 275 0.43 15.23 -2.58
CA ASP A 275 1.16 14.01 -2.22
C ASP A 275 2.60 14.04 -2.77
N ALA A 276 2.84 14.63 -3.94
CA ALA A 276 4.18 14.82 -4.49
C ALA A 276 5.07 15.70 -3.60
N TYR A 277 4.58 16.88 -3.20
CA TYR A 277 5.31 17.76 -2.28
C TYR A 277 5.57 17.06 -0.94
N MET A 278 4.58 16.35 -0.38
CA MET A 278 4.75 15.61 0.87
C MET A 278 5.77 14.47 0.76
N LYS A 279 5.78 13.70 -0.33
CA LYS A 279 6.76 12.62 -0.57
C LYS A 279 8.21 13.13 -0.62
N LEU A 280 8.41 14.37 -1.07
CA LEU A 280 9.72 14.99 -1.21
C LEU A 280 10.09 15.89 -0.02
N GLY A 281 9.26 15.94 1.04
CA GLY A 281 9.52 16.70 2.26
C GLY A 281 9.23 18.20 2.17
N TYR A 282 8.61 18.69 1.09
CA TYR A 282 8.24 20.09 0.90
C TYR A 282 6.89 20.42 1.56
N MET A 283 6.85 20.29 2.89
CA MET A 283 5.61 20.33 3.68
C MET A 283 4.90 21.68 3.63
N GLU A 284 5.63 22.80 3.60
CA GLU A 284 5.05 24.14 3.55
C GLU A 284 4.32 24.40 2.22
N GLN A 285 4.92 23.97 1.12
CA GLN A 285 4.34 24.07 -0.22
C GLN A 285 3.09 23.21 -0.33
N ALA A 286 3.13 21.98 0.20
CA ALA A 286 1.96 21.11 0.26
C ALA A 286 0.82 21.73 1.08
N ALA A 287 1.13 22.31 2.25
CA ALA A 287 0.14 22.96 3.11
C ALA A 287 -0.46 24.21 2.45
N SER A 288 0.35 24.99 1.72
CA SER A 288 -0.12 26.12 0.91
C SER A 288 -1.08 25.64 -0.18
N LEU A 289 -0.69 24.58 -0.90
CA LEU A 289 -1.49 23.99 -1.95
C LEU A 289 -2.84 23.46 -1.42
N PHE A 290 -2.81 22.71 -0.31
CA PHE A 290 -4.00 22.21 0.39
C PHE A 290 -5.00 23.31 0.79
N ARG A 291 -4.50 24.48 1.23
CA ARG A 291 -5.35 25.64 1.55
C ARG A 291 -5.93 26.33 0.31
N SER A 292 -5.33 26.13 -0.85
CA SER A 292 -5.79 26.73 -2.12
C SER A 292 -6.76 25.85 -2.90
N VAL A 293 -6.96 24.59 -2.48
CA VAL A 293 -7.93 23.68 -3.10
C VAL A 293 -9.35 24.25 -2.90
N PRO A 294 -10.17 24.37 -3.96
CA PRO A 294 -11.52 24.93 -3.84
C PRO A 294 -12.41 24.18 -2.86
N GLU A 295 -12.36 22.83 -2.90
CA GLU A 295 -13.07 21.94 -1.99
C GLU A 295 -12.19 20.72 -1.69
N ASN A 296 -11.74 20.61 -0.43
CA ASN A 296 -10.98 19.44 0.01
C ASN A 296 -11.91 18.24 0.21
N ASN A 297 -11.52 17.09 -0.33
CA ASN A 297 -12.22 15.83 -0.10
C ASN A 297 -11.41 14.93 0.85
N VAL A 298 -11.97 13.76 1.22
CA VAL A 298 -11.31 12.78 2.10
C VAL A 298 -9.88 12.45 1.64
N ILE A 299 -9.64 12.38 0.33
CA ILE A 299 -8.32 12.10 -0.25
C ILE A 299 -7.35 13.27 0.01
N SER A 300 -7.77 14.52 -0.14
CA SER A 300 -6.94 15.71 0.14
C SER A 300 -6.44 15.71 1.59
N TRP A 301 -7.36 15.46 2.54
CA TRP A 301 -7.04 15.37 3.97
C TRP A 301 -6.12 14.19 4.27
N THR A 302 -6.43 13.02 3.73
CA THR A 302 -5.64 11.79 3.92
C THR A 302 -4.21 11.95 3.39
N SER A 303 -4.03 12.57 2.21
CA SER A 303 -2.71 12.86 1.64
C SER A 303 -1.88 13.79 2.53
N MET A 304 -2.50 14.84 3.09
CA MET A 304 -1.81 15.74 4.03
C MET A 304 -1.44 15.03 5.33
N ILE A 305 -2.40 14.36 5.98
CA ILE A 305 -2.18 13.64 7.24
C ILE A 305 -1.10 12.56 7.08
N GLY A 306 -1.24 11.70 6.07
CA GLY A 306 -0.28 10.64 5.79
C GLY A 306 1.07 11.16 5.34
N GLY A 307 1.11 12.31 4.64
CA GLY A 307 2.35 13.01 4.32
C GLY A 307 3.07 13.52 5.56
N LEU A 308 2.36 14.16 6.49
CA LEU A 308 2.93 14.72 7.72
C LEU A 308 3.46 13.60 8.62
N ALA A 309 2.70 12.51 8.73
CA ALA A 309 3.10 11.31 9.45
C ALA A 309 4.44 10.74 8.94
N ARG A 310 4.60 10.64 7.60
CA ARG A 310 5.83 10.15 6.95
C ARG A 310 7.03 11.07 7.13
N ASN A 311 6.81 12.37 7.26
CA ASN A 311 7.86 13.36 7.47
C ASN A 311 8.17 13.63 8.95
N GLY A 312 7.63 12.82 9.87
CA GLY A 312 7.89 12.94 11.31
C GLY A 312 7.10 14.02 12.04
N CYS A 313 6.16 14.71 11.37
CA CYS A 313 5.30 15.74 11.96
C CYS A 313 4.02 15.13 12.53
N ALA A 314 4.15 14.22 13.49
CA ALA A 314 3.03 13.46 14.04
C ALA A 314 1.96 14.34 14.72
N ASP A 315 2.38 15.39 15.43
CA ASP A 315 1.46 16.31 16.12
C ASP A 315 0.60 17.09 15.13
N GLU A 316 1.18 17.55 14.03
CA GLU A 316 0.47 18.25 12.95
C GLU A 316 -0.49 17.31 12.22
N ALA A 317 -0.09 16.05 12.01
CA ALA A 317 -0.95 15.03 11.42
C ALA A 317 -2.18 14.74 12.31
N LEU A 318 -1.98 14.63 13.63
CA LEU A 318 -3.06 14.44 14.59
C LEU A 318 -3.99 15.66 14.68
N ALA A 319 -3.42 16.88 14.63
CA ALA A 319 -4.21 18.11 14.61
C ALA A 319 -5.11 18.18 13.36
N LEU A 320 -4.58 17.90 12.17
CA LEU A 320 -5.38 17.84 10.94
C LEU A 320 -6.43 16.73 10.97
N PHE A 321 -6.16 15.58 11.61
CA PHE A 321 -7.17 14.54 11.78
C PHE A 321 -8.34 15.00 12.67
N VAL A 322 -8.05 15.73 13.75
CA VAL A 322 -9.08 16.32 14.61
C VAL A 322 -9.89 17.36 13.85
N GLU A 323 -9.23 18.21 13.06
CA GLU A 323 -9.89 19.21 12.20
C GLU A 323 -10.80 18.53 11.16
N MET A 324 -10.29 17.52 10.45
CA MET A 324 -11.07 16.69 9.52
C MET A 324 -12.31 16.09 10.20
N SER A 325 -12.15 15.59 11.43
CA SER A 325 -13.24 14.97 12.20
C SER A 325 -14.30 15.98 12.67
N ALA A 326 -14.00 17.27 12.67
CA ALA A 326 -14.95 18.33 13.01
C ALA A 326 -15.85 18.74 11.83
N HIS A 327 -15.53 18.33 10.60
CA HIS A 327 -16.35 18.61 9.42
C HIS A 327 -17.61 17.74 9.35
N GLU A 328 -18.74 18.33 8.97
CA GLU A 328 -20.05 17.66 8.91
C GLU A 328 -20.17 16.64 7.76
N HIS A 329 -19.45 16.85 6.65
CA HIS A 329 -19.59 16.07 5.42
C HIS A 329 -18.32 15.30 5.02
N ILE A 330 -17.25 15.42 5.79
CA ILE A 330 -15.98 14.76 5.53
C ILE A 330 -15.72 13.82 6.70
N HIS A 331 -15.62 12.53 6.42
CA HIS A 331 -15.40 11.52 7.44
C HIS A 331 -14.14 10.71 7.13
N PRO A 332 -13.35 10.37 8.15
CA PRO A 332 -12.20 9.49 7.99
C PRO A 332 -12.59 8.16 7.35
N ASP A 333 -11.78 7.73 6.39
CA ASP A 333 -11.83 6.39 5.81
C ASP A 333 -10.74 5.47 6.38
N ASP A 334 -10.65 4.24 5.88
CA ASP A 334 -9.67 3.25 6.29
C ASP A 334 -8.22 3.72 6.07
N PHE A 335 -7.95 4.42 4.97
CA PHE A 335 -6.65 5.02 4.69
C PHE A 335 -6.30 6.16 5.63
N THR A 336 -7.28 7.00 5.99
CA THR A 336 -7.13 8.06 6.99
C THR A 336 -6.70 7.46 8.33
N PHE A 337 -7.39 6.41 8.79
CA PHE A 337 -7.05 5.75 10.06
C PHE A 337 -5.65 5.12 10.03
N GLY A 338 -5.27 4.45 8.92
CA GLY A 338 -3.92 3.93 8.75
C GLY A 338 -2.85 5.01 8.82
N ALA A 339 -3.07 6.16 8.18
CA ALA A 339 -2.16 7.30 8.20
C ALA A 339 -1.97 7.90 9.61
N VAL A 340 -3.06 8.05 10.37
CA VAL A 340 -3.00 8.58 11.74
C VAL A 340 -2.36 7.58 12.70
N MET A 341 -2.64 6.29 12.56
CA MET A 341 -1.96 5.25 13.35
C MET A 341 -0.46 5.21 13.06
N HIS A 342 -0.06 5.40 11.81
CA HIS A 342 1.35 5.55 11.46
C HIS A 342 1.98 6.75 12.19
N ALA A 343 1.31 7.90 12.25
CA ALA A 343 1.78 9.05 13.02
C ALA A 343 1.93 8.74 14.53
N CYS A 344 0.97 8.01 15.11
CA CYS A 344 1.07 7.56 16.52
C CYS A 344 2.23 6.58 16.72
N ALA A 345 2.45 5.67 15.77
CA ALA A 345 3.53 4.68 15.82
C ALA A 345 4.91 5.33 15.73
N THR A 346 5.10 6.31 14.83
CA THR A 346 6.38 7.01 14.63
C THR A 346 6.71 7.95 15.78
N SER A 347 5.71 8.58 16.40
CA SER A 347 5.87 9.39 17.60
C SER A 347 5.89 8.59 18.91
N VAL A 348 5.66 7.28 18.83
CA VAL A 348 5.54 6.38 20.00
C VAL A 348 4.48 6.90 21.00
N SER A 349 3.38 7.48 20.48
CA SER A 349 2.32 8.11 21.27
C SER A 349 1.17 7.14 21.52
N LEU A 350 1.31 6.33 22.58
CA LEU A 350 0.30 5.33 22.95
C LEU A 350 -1.04 5.95 23.33
N ALA A 351 -1.04 7.13 23.97
CA ALA A 351 -2.25 7.83 24.37
C ALA A 351 -3.10 8.24 23.16
N SER A 352 -2.48 8.92 22.18
CA SER A 352 -3.13 9.28 20.92
C SER A 352 -3.59 8.04 20.15
N GLY A 353 -2.75 7.00 20.09
CA GLY A 353 -3.11 5.73 19.46
C GLY A 353 -4.36 5.08 20.05
N ARG A 354 -4.51 5.08 21.38
CA ARG A 354 -5.71 4.58 22.07
C ARG A 354 -6.95 5.43 21.79
N MET A 355 -6.81 6.76 21.70
CA MET A 355 -7.92 7.64 21.31
C MET A 355 -8.40 7.35 19.89
N VAL A 356 -7.47 7.18 18.95
CA VAL A 356 -7.76 6.83 17.55
C VAL A 356 -8.39 5.45 17.46
N HIS A 357 -7.91 4.45 18.21
CA HIS A 357 -8.53 3.14 18.28
C HIS A 357 -9.98 3.21 18.79
N GLY A 358 -10.26 4.03 19.80
CA GLY A 358 -11.62 4.29 20.26
C GLY A 358 -12.53 4.84 19.15
N ARG A 359 -12.02 5.73 18.29
CA ARG A 359 -12.74 6.21 17.10
C ARG A 359 -12.97 5.13 16.06
N VAL A 360 -11.96 4.33 15.75
CA VAL A 360 -12.06 3.19 14.81
C VAL A 360 -13.11 2.17 15.25
N PHE A 361 -13.20 1.91 16.56
CA PHE A 361 -14.22 1.04 17.12
C PHE A 361 -15.62 1.64 16.94
N GLN A 362 -15.80 2.93 17.24
CA GLN A 362 -17.09 3.62 17.08
C GLN A 362 -17.58 3.67 15.63
N THR A 363 -16.67 3.80 14.67
CA THR A 363 -17.00 3.89 13.24
C THR A 363 -17.12 2.53 12.54
N GLY A 364 -16.80 1.43 13.24
CA GLY A 364 -16.87 0.06 12.71
C GLY A 364 -15.72 -0.34 11.79
N PHE A 365 -14.67 0.48 11.68
CA PHE A 365 -13.50 0.18 10.85
C PHE A 365 -12.59 -0.90 11.43
N VAL A 366 -12.79 -1.31 12.69
CA VAL A 366 -12.01 -2.38 13.33
C VAL A 366 -12.10 -3.73 12.59
N SER A 367 -13.18 -3.97 11.83
CA SER A 367 -13.33 -5.18 11.01
C SER A 367 -12.57 -5.14 9.68
N TYR A 368 -12.01 -3.98 9.31
CA TYR A 368 -11.26 -3.83 8.07
C TYR A 368 -9.82 -4.27 8.33
N LEU A 369 -9.38 -5.29 7.58
CA LEU A 369 -8.08 -5.94 7.80
C LEU A 369 -6.90 -4.96 7.75
N TYR A 370 -6.93 -4.00 6.82
CA TYR A 370 -5.92 -2.95 6.72
C TYR A 370 -5.80 -2.13 8.02
N VAL A 371 -6.93 -1.69 8.58
CA VAL A 371 -6.97 -0.89 9.81
C VAL A 371 -6.55 -1.72 11.02
N ALA A 372 -6.97 -2.99 11.09
CA ALA A 372 -6.53 -3.91 12.14
C ALA A 372 -5.01 -4.13 12.12
N ASN A 373 -4.42 -4.31 10.93
CA ASN A 373 -2.96 -4.39 10.76
C ASN A 373 -2.25 -3.11 11.20
N SER A 374 -2.79 -1.92 10.87
CA SER A 374 -2.25 -0.64 11.34
C SER A 374 -2.35 -0.46 12.87
N LEU A 375 -3.43 -0.94 13.50
CA LEU A 375 -3.58 -0.93 14.96
C LEU A 375 -2.53 -1.80 15.64
N MET A 376 -2.31 -3.01 15.12
CA MET A 376 -1.29 -3.92 15.64
C MET A 376 0.11 -3.29 15.56
N ASP A 377 0.48 -2.73 14.39
CA ASP A 377 1.77 -2.07 14.20
C ASP A 377 1.95 -0.89 15.17
N MET A 378 0.91 -0.06 15.32
CA MET A 378 0.93 1.07 16.25
C MET A 378 1.15 0.62 17.69
N TYR A 379 0.37 -0.35 18.18
CA TYR A 379 0.51 -0.86 19.54
C TYR A 379 1.88 -1.50 19.79
N ALA A 380 2.35 -2.33 18.84
CA ALA A 380 3.64 -2.98 18.95
C ALA A 380 4.80 -1.98 18.98
N LYS A 381 4.79 -0.97 18.10
CA LYS A 381 5.81 0.10 18.10
C LYS A 381 5.74 1.02 19.32
N CYS A 382 4.57 1.16 19.92
CA CYS A 382 4.40 1.85 21.21
C CYS A 382 4.80 0.99 22.43
N GLY A 383 5.21 -0.27 22.22
CA GLY A 383 5.61 -1.20 23.29
C GLY A 383 4.46 -1.92 24.00
N ASP A 384 3.21 -1.71 23.59
CA ASP A 384 2.01 -2.37 24.15
C ASP A 384 1.69 -3.65 23.35
N VAL A 385 2.61 -4.62 23.43
CA VAL A 385 2.54 -5.89 22.66
C VAL A 385 1.32 -6.74 23.04
N GLU A 386 0.83 -6.61 24.27
CA GLU A 386 -0.39 -7.28 24.72
C GLU A 386 -1.61 -6.77 23.94
N SER A 387 -1.78 -5.45 23.81
CA SER A 387 -2.85 -4.88 23.00
C SER A 387 -2.71 -5.24 21.52
N ALA A 388 -1.49 -5.27 20.98
CA ALA A 388 -1.23 -5.75 19.63
C ALA A 388 -1.68 -7.22 19.45
N SER A 389 -1.34 -8.09 20.40
CA SER A 389 -1.73 -9.52 20.42
C SER A 389 -3.25 -9.69 20.50
N ASN A 390 -3.94 -8.85 21.28
CA ASN A 390 -5.40 -8.87 21.40
C ASN A 390 -6.07 -8.51 20.07
N VAL A 391 -5.57 -7.49 19.37
CA VAL A 391 -6.05 -7.14 18.02
C VAL A 391 -5.77 -8.28 17.04
N PHE A 392 -4.56 -8.84 17.05
CA PHE A 392 -4.17 -9.98 16.22
C PHE A 392 -5.13 -11.17 16.39
N ASN A 393 -5.39 -11.56 17.62
CA ASN A 393 -6.29 -12.67 17.93
C ASN A 393 -7.74 -12.41 17.48
N GLY A 394 -8.17 -11.15 17.49
CA GLY A 394 -9.50 -10.73 17.01
C GLY A 394 -9.69 -10.75 15.49
N ILE A 395 -8.62 -10.80 14.69
CA ILE A 395 -8.72 -10.82 13.22
C ILE A 395 -9.20 -12.19 12.72
N PHE A 396 -10.35 -12.20 12.04
CA PHE A 396 -10.85 -13.36 11.29
C PHE A 396 -10.25 -13.37 9.89
N GLY A 397 -9.62 -14.47 9.48
CA GLY A 397 -8.98 -14.58 8.16
C GLY A 397 -7.72 -13.71 8.01
N LYS A 398 -6.75 -13.91 8.91
CA LYS A 398 -5.44 -13.22 8.90
C LYS A 398 -4.74 -13.41 7.55
N ASP A 399 -4.22 -12.33 6.98
CA ASP A 399 -3.37 -12.37 5.80
C ASP A 399 -1.89 -12.39 6.18
N LEU A 400 -1.02 -12.53 5.18
CA LEU A 400 0.43 -12.50 5.33
C LEU A 400 0.90 -11.24 6.07
N VAL A 401 0.26 -10.09 5.82
CA VAL A 401 0.60 -8.83 6.49
C VAL A 401 0.27 -8.91 7.98
N SER A 402 -0.88 -9.46 8.38
CA SER A 402 -1.23 -9.66 9.79
C SER A 402 -0.19 -10.50 10.54
N TRP A 403 0.25 -11.61 9.94
CA TRP A 403 1.29 -12.48 10.52
C TRP A 403 2.62 -11.76 10.64
N ASN A 404 3.06 -11.09 9.56
CA ASN A 404 4.32 -10.36 9.53
C ASN A 404 4.33 -9.20 10.53
N THR A 405 3.24 -8.44 10.65
CA THR A 405 3.13 -7.34 11.62
C THR A 405 3.28 -7.84 13.06
N MET A 406 2.62 -8.93 13.42
CA MET A 406 2.73 -9.47 14.79
C MET A 406 4.12 -10.06 15.05
N LEU A 407 4.71 -10.73 14.06
CA LEU A 407 6.05 -11.28 14.14
C LEU A 407 7.09 -10.17 14.37
N PHE A 408 7.04 -9.09 13.58
CA PHE A 408 7.88 -7.91 13.80
C PHE A 408 7.61 -7.25 15.15
N GLY A 409 6.33 -7.18 15.56
CA GLY A 409 5.95 -6.63 16.85
C GLY A 409 6.61 -7.33 18.02
N PHE A 410 6.70 -8.67 17.99
CA PHE A 410 7.48 -9.42 18.96
C PHE A 410 8.99 -9.22 18.80
N ALA A 411 9.50 -9.23 17.56
CA ALA A 411 10.91 -9.08 17.25
C ALA A 411 11.52 -7.78 17.81
N ILE A 412 10.89 -6.63 17.52
CA ILE A 412 11.41 -5.30 17.94
C ILE A 412 11.29 -5.07 19.44
N ASN A 413 10.38 -5.79 20.12
CA ASN A 413 10.21 -5.73 21.57
C ASN A 413 11.05 -6.78 22.32
N GLY A 414 11.88 -7.55 21.60
CA GLY A 414 12.82 -8.52 22.19
C GLY A 414 12.20 -9.87 22.58
N TRP A 415 10.98 -10.16 22.12
CA TRP A 415 10.22 -11.37 22.46
C TRP A 415 10.42 -12.43 21.37
N ALA A 416 11.66 -12.87 21.17
CA ALA A 416 12.00 -13.73 20.04
C ALA A 416 11.24 -15.08 20.06
N ASN A 417 11.05 -15.69 21.23
CA ASN A 417 10.35 -16.97 21.33
C ASN A 417 8.90 -16.87 20.82
N GLU A 418 8.21 -15.79 21.18
CA GLU A 418 6.87 -15.48 20.72
C GLU A 418 6.84 -15.21 19.21
N ALA A 419 7.84 -14.51 18.66
CA ALA A 419 7.99 -14.33 17.21
C ALA A 419 8.14 -15.68 16.48
N LEU A 420 8.91 -16.62 17.04
CA LEU A 420 9.06 -17.97 16.49
C LEU A 420 7.74 -18.76 16.55
N LEU A 421 6.99 -18.65 17.65
CA LEU A 421 5.67 -19.28 17.78
C LEU A 421 4.66 -18.73 16.77
N VAL A 422 4.68 -17.43 16.51
CA VAL A 422 3.86 -16.80 15.45
C VAL A 422 4.22 -17.38 14.09
N TYR A 423 5.50 -17.55 13.78
CA TYR A 423 5.95 -18.17 12.53
C TYR A 423 5.53 -19.64 12.39
N GLU A 424 5.64 -20.44 13.45
CA GLU A 424 5.15 -21.83 13.43
C GLU A 424 3.63 -21.89 13.21
N SER A 425 2.90 -21.00 13.86
CA SER A 425 1.45 -20.87 13.69
C SER A 425 1.08 -20.46 12.26
N MET A 426 1.80 -19.50 11.67
CA MET A 426 1.65 -19.09 10.27
C MET A 426 1.79 -20.27 9.30
N LYS A 427 2.83 -21.11 9.48
CA LYS A 427 3.02 -22.33 8.67
C LYS A 427 1.90 -23.33 8.85
N SER A 428 1.40 -23.51 10.07
CA SER A 428 0.28 -24.43 10.34
C SER A 428 -1.04 -24.00 9.68
N HIS A 429 -1.17 -22.71 9.35
CA HIS A 429 -2.28 -22.15 8.59
C HIS A 429 -2.03 -22.11 7.07
N GLU A 430 -0.98 -22.79 6.59
CA GLU A 430 -0.60 -22.87 5.17
C GLU A 430 -0.33 -21.49 4.53
N VAL A 431 0.03 -20.48 5.33
CA VAL A 431 0.43 -19.17 4.82
C VAL A 431 1.91 -19.22 4.44
N CYS A 432 2.21 -19.00 3.16
CA CYS A 432 3.58 -19.02 2.65
C CYS A 432 4.39 -17.83 3.21
N PRO A 433 5.54 -18.09 3.86
CA PRO A 433 6.48 -17.04 4.27
C PRO A 433 7.03 -16.28 3.05
N ASP A 434 7.22 -14.97 3.21
CA ASP A 434 7.84 -14.11 2.21
C ASP A 434 9.14 -13.48 2.72
N GLU A 435 9.72 -12.61 1.89
CA GLU A 435 10.90 -11.82 2.23
C GLU A 435 10.73 -11.05 3.56
N VAL A 436 9.56 -10.45 3.79
CA VAL A 436 9.28 -9.69 5.01
C VAL A 436 9.22 -10.60 6.23
N THR A 437 8.65 -11.82 6.10
CA THR A 437 8.66 -12.82 7.19
C THR A 437 10.08 -13.14 7.65
N PHE A 438 10.99 -13.40 6.71
CA PHE A 438 12.38 -13.74 7.03
C PHE A 438 13.17 -12.56 7.61
N ALA A 439 12.94 -11.33 7.12
CA ALA A 439 13.49 -10.13 7.75
C ALA A 439 13.09 -10.04 9.23
N GLY A 440 11.82 -10.29 9.57
CA GLY A 440 11.36 -10.26 10.95
C GLY A 440 11.95 -11.39 11.81
N LEU A 441 12.09 -12.61 11.27
CA LEU A 441 12.72 -13.72 11.98
C LEU A 441 14.19 -13.45 12.30
N LEU A 442 14.93 -12.93 11.32
CA LEU A 442 16.33 -12.58 11.48
C LEU A 442 16.48 -11.39 12.44
N THR A 443 15.56 -10.43 12.41
CA THR A 443 15.50 -9.34 13.40
C THR A 443 15.32 -9.89 14.81
N ALA A 444 14.35 -10.78 15.03
CA ALA A 444 14.12 -11.42 16.32
C ALA A 444 15.37 -12.17 16.82
N CYS A 445 16.02 -12.93 15.92
CA CYS A 445 17.26 -13.63 16.26
C CYS A 445 18.40 -12.66 16.59
N SER A 446 18.52 -11.52 15.88
CA SER A 446 19.56 -10.53 16.14
C SER A 446 19.40 -9.84 17.48
N HIS A 447 18.19 -9.41 17.81
CA HIS A 447 17.91 -8.74 19.09
C HIS A 447 18.07 -9.67 20.29
N SER A 448 17.80 -10.98 20.13
CA SER A 448 17.93 -11.97 21.19
C SER A 448 19.24 -12.78 21.16
N GLY A 449 20.16 -12.48 20.23
CA GLY A 449 21.46 -13.15 20.14
C GLY A 449 21.41 -14.63 19.69
N LEU A 450 20.34 -15.05 19.02
CA LEU A 450 20.09 -16.44 18.60
C LEU A 450 20.80 -16.76 17.26
N LEU A 451 22.13 -16.68 17.23
CA LEU A 451 22.93 -16.81 16.00
C LEU A 451 22.66 -18.12 15.23
N GLU A 452 22.65 -19.27 15.92
CA GLU A 452 22.45 -20.56 15.25
C GLU A 452 21.06 -20.67 14.62
N GLN A 453 20.03 -20.16 15.31
CA GLN A 453 18.68 -20.14 14.78
C GLN A 453 18.57 -19.18 13.58
N GLY A 454 19.21 -18.01 13.66
CA GLY A 454 19.28 -17.04 12.57
C GLY A 454 19.93 -17.62 11.31
N LYS A 455 21.00 -18.42 11.45
CA LYS A 455 21.63 -19.14 10.32
C LYS A 455 20.65 -20.12 9.66
N ILE A 456 19.95 -20.92 10.45
CA ILE A 456 18.97 -21.90 9.94
C ILE A 456 17.89 -21.19 9.13
N PHE A 457 17.36 -20.07 9.63
CA PHE A 457 16.36 -19.30 8.88
C PHE A 457 16.92 -18.69 7.60
N PHE A 458 18.13 -18.13 7.65
CA PHE A 458 18.77 -17.56 6.46
C PHE A 458 19.03 -18.61 5.37
N GLU A 459 19.49 -19.80 5.74
CA GLU A 459 19.69 -20.91 4.81
C GLU A 459 18.37 -21.46 4.26
N SER A 460 17.36 -21.61 5.12
CA SER A 460 16.02 -22.06 4.72
C SER A 460 15.34 -21.09 3.75
N MET A 461 15.50 -19.78 3.96
CA MET A 461 14.97 -18.73 3.08
C MET A 461 15.38 -18.96 1.62
N VAL A 462 16.66 -19.26 1.38
CA VAL A 462 17.21 -19.49 0.04
C VAL A 462 16.88 -20.89 -0.46
N SER A 463 17.16 -21.92 0.34
CA SER A 463 17.10 -23.31 -0.11
C SER A 463 15.69 -23.89 -0.20
N VAL A 464 14.80 -23.52 0.71
CA VAL A 464 13.43 -24.07 0.81
C VAL A 464 12.41 -23.13 0.15
N HIS A 465 12.54 -21.82 0.39
CA HIS A 465 11.56 -20.83 -0.09
C HIS A 465 11.96 -20.13 -1.39
N GLY A 466 13.21 -20.31 -1.86
CA GLY A 466 13.69 -19.68 -3.09
C GLY A 466 13.76 -18.15 -3.03
N ILE A 467 13.79 -17.58 -1.82
CA ILE A 467 13.80 -16.14 -1.60
C ILE A 467 15.26 -15.66 -1.66
N GLN A 468 15.50 -14.66 -2.51
CA GLN A 468 16.83 -14.07 -2.63
C GLN A 468 17.13 -13.12 -1.45
N PRO A 469 18.34 -13.18 -0.87
CA PRO A 469 18.73 -12.27 0.19
C PRO A 469 18.64 -10.80 -0.24
N LYS A 470 18.03 -9.96 0.60
CA LYS A 470 18.02 -8.50 0.47
C LYS A 470 18.89 -7.87 1.55
N THR A 471 19.12 -6.57 1.41
CA THR A 471 19.92 -5.76 2.34
C THR A 471 19.49 -5.90 3.80
N GLU A 472 18.18 -5.99 4.07
CA GLU A 472 17.61 -6.15 5.42
C GLU A 472 17.91 -7.53 6.03
N HIS A 473 17.94 -8.60 5.22
CA HIS A 473 18.32 -9.94 5.69
C HIS A 473 19.81 -9.97 6.03
N LEU A 474 20.62 -9.33 5.17
CA LEU A 474 22.07 -9.25 5.34
C LEU A 474 22.45 -8.39 6.55
N SER A 475 21.78 -7.25 6.79
CA SER A 475 22.07 -6.43 7.97
C SER A 475 21.84 -7.21 9.27
N CYS A 476 20.75 -7.99 9.37
CA CYS A 476 20.45 -8.79 10.55
C CYS A 476 21.47 -9.92 10.79
N ILE A 477 21.83 -10.68 9.73
CA ILE A 477 22.80 -11.78 9.89
C ILE A 477 24.21 -11.24 10.20
N LEU A 478 24.58 -10.11 9.60
CA LEU A 478 25.85 -9.45 9.89
C LEU A 478 25.86 -8.90 11.32
N ASP A 479 24.78 -8.30 11.81
CA ASP A 479 24.64 -7.86 13.21
C ASP A 479 24.73 -9.06 14.19
N MET A 480 24.15 -10.21 13.86
CA MET A 480 24.31 -11.43 14.66
C MET A 480 25.76 -11.93 14.72
N TYR A 481 26.43 -12.06 13.57
CA TYR A 481 27.85 -12.47 13.54
C TYR A 481 28.74 -11.45 14.25
N ALA A 482 28.45 -10.16 14.06
CA ALA A 482 29.10 -9.04 14.70
C ALA A 482 29.06 -9.14 16.23
N ARG A 483 27.85 -9.27 16.80
CA ARG A 483 27.63 -9.36 18.25
C ARG A 483 28.21 -10.65 18.86
N SER A 484 28.33 -11.71 18.07
CA SER A 484 28.98 -12.96 18.48
C SER A 484 30.51 -12.93 18.41
N GLY A 485 31.12 -11.81 17.98
CA GLY A 485 32.58 -11.67 17.84
C GLY A 485 33.18 -12.30 16.58
N ASN A 486 32.36 -12.85 15.67
CA ASN A 486 32.82 -13.56 14.48
C ASN A 486 32.86 -12.64 13.23
N ILE A 487 33.66 -11.57 13.33
CA ILE A 487 33.75 -10.52 12.29
C ILE A 487 34.31 -11.05 10.97
N THR A 488 35.23 -12.02 11.00
CA THR A 488 35.79 -12.62 9.78
C THR A 488 34.71 -13.24 8.91
N LYS A 489 33.78 -13.98 9.53
CA LYS A 489 32.66 -14.60 8.81
C LYS A 489 31.64 -13.57 8.32
N ALA A 490 31.45 -12.48 9.06
CA ALA A 490 30.61 -11.36 8.61
C ALA A 490 31.18 -10.71 7.33
N VAL A 491 32.50 -10.47 7.28
CA VAL A 491 33.17 -9.93 6.09
C VAL A 491 33.11 -10.91 4.91
N GLU A 492 33.34 -12.20 5.15
CA GLU A 492 33.22 -13.22 4.10
C GLU A 492 31.82 -13.28 3.49
N MET A 493 30.76 -13.17 4.31
CA MET A 493 29.38 -13.13 3.80
C MET A 493 29.08 -11.85 3.02
N LEU A 494 29.62 -10.70 3.47
CA LEU A 494 29.50 -9.45 2.74
C LEU A 494 30.15 -9.55 1.35
N ASP A 495 31.37 -10.09 1.28
CA ASP A 495 32.10 -10.25 0.03
C ASP A 495 31.35 -11.20 -0.93
N GLN A 496 30.81 -12.31 -0.43
CA GLN A 496 30.00 -13.25 -1.22
C GLN A 496 28.70 -12.62 -1.76
N CYS A 497 28.10 -11.69 -1.03
CA CYS A 497 26.84 -11.06 -1.42
C CYS A 497 27.04 -9.76 -2.22
N SER A 498 28.27 -9.22 -2.25
CA SER A 498 28.60 -7.93 -2.88
C SER A 498 28.34 -7.86 -4.39
N GLU A 499 28.32 -9.00 -5.08
CA GLU A 499 27.97 -9.09 -6.50
C GLU A 499 26.45 -8.97 -6.77
N THR A 500 25.62 -9.17 -5.75
CA THR A 500 24.15 -9.30 -5.88
C THR A 500 23.35 -8.23 -5.16
N VAL A 501 23.91 -7.59 -4.12
CA VAL A 501 23.24 -6.58 -3.29
C VAL A 501 24.11 -5.32 -3.20
N PRO A 502 23.57 -4.11 -3.42
CA PRO A 502 24.33 -2.87 -3.25
C PRO A 502 24.90 -2.75 -1.83
N THR A 503 26.21 -2.75 -1.69
CA THR A 503 26.92 -2.76 -0.40
C THR A 503 27.02 -1.39 0.28
N HIS A 504 26.51 -0.32 -0.35
CA HIS A 504 26.60 1.05 0.16
C HIS A 504 25.51 1.41 1.20
N ASN A 505 24.77 0.44 1.76
CA ASN A 505 23.74 0.77 2.75
C ASN A 505 24.36 1.05 4.14
N SER A 506 24.00 2.20 4.72
CA SER A 506 24.37 2.62 6.06
C SER A 506 24.13 1.55 7.13
N ASP A 507 23.03 0.78 7.04
CA ASP A 507 22.68 -0.20 8.08
C ASP A 507 23.67 -1.37 8.16
N ILE A 508 24.22 -1.80 7.02
CA ILE A 508 25.24 -2.85 6.94
C ILE A 508 26.55 -2.34 7.56
N HIS A 509 26.92 -1.10 7.25
CA HIS A 509 28.11 -0.47 7.81
C HIS A 509 27.99 -0.22 9.31
N GLU A 510 26.82 0.21 9.80
CA GLU A 510 26.54 0.40 11.22
C GLU A 510 26.58 -0.92 12.00
N ALA A 511 26.00 -2.01 11.46
CA ALA A 511 26.06 -3.34 12.08
C ALA A 511 27.51 -3.85 12.21
N LEU A 512 28.32 -3.70 11.16
CA LEU A 512 29.74 -4.07 11.17
C LEU A 512 30.56 -3.22 12.15
N LEU A 513 30.22 -1.93 12.32
CA LEU A 513 30.92 -1.02 13.23
C LEU A 513 30.57 -1.24 14.70
N SER A 514 29.31 -1.58 14.98
CA SER A 514 28.87 -2.03 16.31
C SER A 514 29.71 -3.22 16.79
N ALA A 515 29.94 -4.19 15.90
CA ALA A 515 30.81 -5.36 16.13
C ALA A 515 32.22 -4.98 16.57
N CYS A 516 32.84 -4.07 15.82
CA CYS A 516 34.25 -3.75 15.95
C CYS A 516 34.56 -3.08 17.30
N SER A 517 33.54 -2.57 17.99
CA SER A 517 33.65 -1.89 19.28
C SER A 517 33.76 -2.85 20.48
N SER A 518 33.46 -4.15 20.31
CA SER A 518 33.15 -5.05 21.43
C SER A 518 34.29 -5.93 21.95
N GLU A 519 35.35 -6.24 21.18
CA GLU A 519 36.57 -6.86 21.72
C GLU A 519 37.72 -6.90 20.69
N HIS A 520 38.94 -7.15 21.18
CA HIS A 520 40.21 -6.92 20.48
C HIS A 520 40.28 -7.34 18.98
N LEU A 521 40.76 -6.38 18.18
CA LEU A 521 41.67 -6.57 17.04
C LEU A 521 41.07 -6.72 15.62
N ASN A 522 40.34 -5.71 15.11
CA ASN A 522 40.28 -5.46 13.66
C ASN A 522 40.04 -3.98 13.26
N ALA A 523 40.82 -3.06 13.83
CA ALA A 523 40.77 -1.61 13.54
C ALA A 523 40.92 -1.26 12.04
N ARG A 524 41.50 -2.15 11.23
CA ARG A 524 41.71 -1.96 9.79
C ARG A 524 40.41 -2.12 8.98
N VAL A 525 39.59 -3.12 9.28
CA VAL A 525 38.31 -3.35 8.58
C VAL A 525 37.33 -2.23 8.92
N ALA A 526 37.22 -1.88 10.21
CA ALA A 526 36.38 -0.79 10.67
C ALA A 526 36.77 0.57 10.06
N ARG A 527 38.08 0.84 9.92
CA ARG A 527 38.57 2.06 9.26
C ARG A 527 38.11 2.13 7.80
N LYS A 528 38.23 1.04 7.05
CA LYS A 528 37.79 0.98 5.64
C LYS A 528 36.28 1.22 5.51
N VAL A 529 35.47 0.55 6.35
CA VAL A 529 34.01 0.71 6.36
C VAL A 529 33.61 2.18 6.63
N VAL A 530 34.29 2.86 7.55
CA VAL A 530 33.97 4.27 7.87
C VAL A 530 34.50 5.23 6.82
N GLU A 531 35.68 4.99 6.23
CA GLU A 531 36.20 5.79 5.12
C GLU A 531 35.23 5.75 3.93
N ASP A 532 34.70 4.57 3.60
CA ASP A 532 33.68 4.39 2.57
C ASP A 532 32.38 5.12 2.97
N MET A 533 31.94 5.03 4.24
CA MET A 533 30.71 5.69 4.71
C MET A 533 30.81 7.21 4.76
N VAL A 534 31.98 7.76 5.10
CA VAL A 534 32.25 9.21 5.06
C VAL A 534 32.33 9.71 3.63
N ALA A 535 32.86 8.91 2.70
CA ALA A 535 32.87 9.25 1.28
C ALA A 535 31.45 9.28 0.67
N THR A 536 30.55 8.41 1.14
CA THR A 536 29.16 8.35 0.66
C THR A 536 28.22 9.33 1.37
N GLU A 537 28.31 9.46 2.69
CA GLU A 537 27.39 10.26 3.53
C GLU A 537 28.13 11.10 4.59
N PRO A 538 28.84 12.17 4.18
CA PRO A 538 29.66 12.98 5.09
C PRO A 538 28.86 13.77 6.15
N ALA A 539 27.54 13.85 6.03
CA ALA A 539 26.66 14.58 6.96
C ALA A 539 26.17 13.76 8.16
N ARG A 540 26.30 12.42 8.13
CA ARG A 540 25.77 11.52 9.15
C ARG A 540 26.73 11.40 10.34
N ASP A 541 26.25 11.58 11.56
CA ASP A 541 27.08 11.58 12.78
C ASP A 541 27.47 10.18 13.27
N ALA A 542 26.61 9.19 13.04
CA ALA A 542 26.78 7.81 13.49
C ALA A 542 28.16 7.22 13.15
N GLY A 543 28.65 7.41 11.91
CA GLY A 543 29.96 6.92 11.48
C GLY A 543 31.15 7.51 12.21
N TYR A 544 31.17 8.84 12.35
CA TYR A 544 32.21 9.53 13.10
C TYR A 544 32.19 9.13 14.57
N VAL A 545 31.01 8.99 15.17
CA VAL A 545 30.85 8.62 16.58
C VAL A 545 31.32 7.17 16.81
N MET A 546 30.92 6.22 15.97
CA MET A 546 31.35 4.82 16.08
C MET A 546 32.87 4.67 15.90
N LEU A 547 33.45 5.33 14.90
CA LEU A 547 34.90 5.30 14.68
C LEU A 547 35.69 5.96 15.82
N SER A 548 35.19 7.07 16.35
CA SER A 548 35.77 7.73 17.53
C SER A 548 35.74 6.81 18.75
N ASN A 549 34.61 6.12 18.99
CA ASN A 549 34.48 5.17 20.10
C ASN A 549 35.42 3.97 19.93
N LEU A 550 35.55 3.44 18.71
CA LEU A 550 36.48 2.36 18.40
C LEU A 550 37.94 2.73 18.67
N PHE A 551 38.38 3.92 18.23
CA PHE A 551 39.74 4.36 18.49
C PHE A 551 40.00 4.60 19.98
N CYS A 552 39.00 5.09 20.72
CA CYS A 552 39.09 5.15 22.18
C CYS A 552 39.21 3.76 22.81
N ALA A 553 38.37 2.80 22.41
CA ALA A 553 38.37 1.43 22.92
C ALA A 553 39.68 0.67 22.62
N SER A 554 40.30 0.96 21.47
CA SER A 554 41.59 0.39 21.06
C SER A 554 42.83 1.19 21.56
N GLY A 555 42.63 2.22 22.38
CA GLY A 555 43.70 3.05 22.95
C GLY A 555 44.39 4.00 21.97
N GLN A 556 43.85 4.18 20.77
CA GLN A 556 44.38 5.05 19.71
C GLN A 556 43.82 6.48 19.80
N TRP A 557 44.06 7.16 20.92
CA TRP A 557 43.48 8.49 21.24
C TRP A 557 43.74 9.57 20.18
N LYS A 558 44.91 9.57 19.52
CA LYS A 558 45.25 10.54 18.46
C LYS A 558 44.36 10.39 17.23
N GLU A 559 44.00 9.16 16.89
CA GLU A 559 43.11 8.88 15.76
C GLU A 559 41.67 9.27 16.12
N ALA A 560 41.22 8.98 17.35
CA ALA A 560 39.92 9.42 17.85
C ALA A 560 39.77 10.96 17.79
N GLU A 561 40.83 11.70 18.14
CA GLU A 561 40.85 13.16 18.05
C GLU A 561 40.76 13.66 16.60
N ARG A 562 41.47 13.01 15.66
CA ARG A 562 41.37 13.32 14.22
C ARG A 562 39.95 13.14 13.70
N VAL A 563 39.27 12.07 14.09
CA VAL A 563 37.88 11.81 13.70
C VAL A 563 36.94 12.88 14.25
N ARG A 564 37.09 13.28 15.52
CA ARG A 564 36.32 14.37 16.13
C ARG A 564 36.56 15.71 15.44
N ARG A 565 37.78 15.97 14.97
CA ARG A 565 38.13 17.17 14.21
C ARG A 565 37.49 17.16 12.82
N ALA A 566 37.57 16.04 12.11
CA ALA A 566 36.89 15.86 10.84
C ALA A 566 35.36 16.06 10.98
N MET A 567 34.76 15.55 12.06
CA MET A 567 33.35 15.76 12.37
C MET A 567 33.01 17.26 12.53
N ALA A 568 33.88 18.04 13.18
CA ALA A 568 33.72 19.49 13.31
C ALA A 568 33.92 20.24 11.98
N GLU A 569 34.89 19.83 11.16
CA GLU A 569 35.13 20.40 9.82
C GLU A 569 33.94 20.18 8.89
N HIS A 570 33.30 19.01 8.96
CA HIS A 570 32.08 18.68 8.22
C HIS A 570 30.80 19.27 8.85
N ARG A 571 30.93 20.05 9.94
CA ARG A 571 29.81 20.65 10.71
C ARG A 571 28.81 19.62 11.25
N VAL A 572 29.25 18.38 11.43
CA VAL A 572 28.44 17.31 11.97
C VAL A 572 28.46 17.40 13.50
N LYS A 573 27.29 17.42 14.13
CA LYS A 573 27.16 17.40 15.60
C LYS A 573 26.65 16.04 16.02
N LYS A 574 27.20 15.52 17.13
CA LYS A 574 26.69 14.29 17.74
C LYS A 574 25.26 14.53 18.22
N SER A 575 24.33 13.72 17.75
CA SER A 575 22.97 13.65 18.25
C SER A 575 23.00 13.13 19.69
N PRO A 576 22.49 13.89 20.67
CA PRO A 576 22.41 13.39 22.03
C PRO A 576 21.38 12.26 22.09
N GLY A 577 21.71 11.15 22.75
CA GLY A 577 20.73 10.11 23.01
C GLY A 577 19.61 10.67 23.90
N CYS A 578 18.35 10.44 23.54
CA CYS A 578 17.21 10.89 24.30
C CYS A 578 16.27 9.72 24.59
N SER A 579 15.63 9.76 25.75
CA SER A 579 14.50 8.91 26.10
C SER A 579 13.39 9.80 26.62
N TRP A 580 12.14 9.40 26.50
CA TRP A 580 11.03 10.16 27.05
C TRP A 580 9.99 9.22 27.63
N ILE A 581 9.28 9.71 28.63
CA ILE A 581 8.15 9.00 29.23
C ILE A 581 6.94 9.93 29.24
N GLU A 582 5.75 9.37 29.04
CA GLU A 582 4.51 10.12 29.18
C GLU A 582 3.87 9.77 30.53
N VAL A 583 3.73 10.77 31.42
CA VAL A 583 3.10 10.58 32.74
C VAL A 583 1.91 11.53 32.83
N LYS A 584 0.70 10.97 32.92
CA LYS A 584 -0.57 11.72 33.00
C LYS A 584 -0.77 12.74 31.87
N GLY A 585 -0.41 12.38 30.63
CA GLY A 585 -0.54 13.25 29.46
C GLY A 585 0.56 14.30 29.32
N ALA A 586 1.59 14.28 30.17
CA ALA A 586 2.77 15.14 30.04
C ALA A 586 3.98 14.31 29.62
N VAL A 587 4.59 14.68 28.49
CA VAL A 587 5.83 14.08 28.01
C VAL A 587 7.02 14.68 28.77
N LYS A 588 7.79 13.82 29.43
CA LYS A 588 9.05 14.18 30.09
C LYS A 588 10.21 13.59 29.31
N VAL A 589 11.08 14.47 28.78
CA VAL A 589 12.23 14.10 27.95
C VAL A 589 13.51 14.10 28.79
N PHE A 590 14.25 13.01 28.73
CA PHE A 590 15.58 12.82 29.31
C PHE A 590 16.61 12.83 28.19
N VAL A 591 17.52 13.79 28.22
CA VAL A 591 18.58 13.94 27.21
C VAL A 591 19.92 13.58 27.81
N SER A 592 20.67 12.70 27.15
CA SER A 592 22.00 12.26 27.54
C SER A 592 22.95 13.46 27.67
N GLY A 593 23.49 13.69 28.86
CA GLY A 593 24.38 14.81 29.18
C GLY A 593 23.67 16.07 29.67
N ALA A 594 22.33 16.12 29.68
CA ALA A 594 21.59 17.21 30.30
C ALA A 594 21.71 17.13 31.84
N GLN A 595 22.01 18.26 32.47
CA GLN A 595 21.98 18.38 33.93
C GLN A 595 20.53 18.62 34.37
N ASP A 596 19.75 17.55 34.62
CA ASP A 596 18.46 17.67 35.31
C ASP A 596 18.72 17.71 36.83
N PRO A 597 18.48 18.84 37.53
CA PRO A 597 18.87 18.99 38.94
C PRO A 597 18.02 18.18 39.92
N GLY A 598 16.82 17.73 39.53
CA GLY A 598 15.79 17.29 40.48
C GLY A 598 15.82 15.82 40.92
N HIS A 599 16.47 14.92 40.16
CA HIS A 599 16.28 13.46 40.34
C HIS A 599 17.58 12.63 40.38
N ARG A 600 18.75 13.28 40.42
CA ARG A 600 20.07 12.62 40.30
C ARG A 600 20.32 11.50 41.31
N GLY A 601 19.94 11.68 42.58
CA GLY A 601 20.20 10.71 43.64
C GLY A 601 19.45 9.39 43.42
N PHE A 602 18.12 9.47 43.34
CA PHE A 602 17.24 8.31 43.16
C PHE A 602 17.56 7.54 41.86
N VAL A 603 17.76 8.26 40.74
CA VAL A 603 18.08 7.61 39.45
C VAL A 603 19.44 6.92 39.48
N HIS A 604 20.46 7.50 40.15
CA HIS A 604 21.76 6.83 40.32
C HIS A 604 21.71 5.60 41.24
N ASP A 605 20.82 5.59 42.23
CA ASP A 605 20.62 4.44 43.11
C ASP A 605 19.91 3.30 42.37
N VAL A 606 18.86 3.61 41.60
CA VAL A 606 18.16 2.63 40.72
C VAL A 606 19.09 2.10 39.63
N LEU A 607 19.88 2.96 38.98
CA LEU A 607 20.86 2.53 37.97
C LEU A 607 21.91 1.60 38.58
N ARG A 608 22.43 1.88 39.79
CA ARG A 608 23.36 0.99 40.48
C ARG A 608 22.73 -0.36 40.83
N LEU A 609 21.45 -0.35 41.19
CA LEU A 609 20.71 -1.57 41.52
C LEU A 609 20.50 -2.43 40.26
N LEU A 610 20.06 -1.82 39.15
CA LEU A 610 19.91 -2.49 37.86
C LEU A 610 21.26 -2.98 37.29
N ASP A 611 22.33 -2.18 37.37
CA ASP A 611 23.67 -2.59 36.92
C ASP A 611 24.21 -3.75 37.79
N GLY A 612 23.82 -3.80 39.07
CA GLY A 612 24.08 -4.94 39.95
C GLY A 612 23.31 -6.20 39.57
N GLU A 613 22.03 -6.09 39.22
CA GLU A 613 21.23 -7.23 38.77
C GLU A 613 21.69 -7.77 37.40
N ILE A 614 21.99 -6.88 36.44
CA ILE A 614 22.47 -7.25 35.10
C ILE A 614 23.81 -8.00 35.18
N ARG A 615 24.71 -7.60 36.09
CA ARG A 615 25.99 -8.30 36.33
C ARG A 615 25.83 -9.65 37.05
N ASN A 616 24.72 -9.86 37.76
CA ASN A 616 24.45 -11.13 38.43
C ASN A 616 23.78 -12.16 37.51
N ILE A 617 23.07 -11.72 36.46
CA ILE A 617 22.47 -12.60 35.45
C ILE A 617 23.53 -13.36 34.65
N THR A 618 24.69 -12.74 34.37
CA THR A 618 25.79 -13.41 33.65
C THR A 618 26.52 -14.49 34.46
N HIS A 619 26.26 -14.62 35.76
CA HIS A 619 26.88 -15.63 36.62
C HIS A 619 26.00 -16.86 36.92
N CYS A 620 24.72 -16.87 36.54
CA CYS A 620 23.82 -17.97 36.88
C CYS A 620 23.76 -19.11 35.83
N ASP A 621 24.22 -18.91 34.59
CA ASP A 621 24.08 -19.92 33.52
C ASP A 621 25.33 -20.78 33.25
N VAL A 622 26.30 -20.85 34.19
CA VAL A 622 27.49 -21.71 34.05
C VAL A 622 27.53 -22.86 35.07
N GLN A 623 26.49 -23.05 35.89
CA GLN A 623 26.38 -24.25 36.74
C GLN A 623 24.94 -24.79 36.81
N SER A 624 24.54 -25.52 35.77
CA SER A 624 23.66 -26.70 35.88
C SER A 624 23.74 -27.55 34.62
#